data_AF-A0A8C0SDW7-F1
#
_entry.id   AF-A0A8C0SDW7-F1
#
_cell.length_a   1.000
_cell.length_b   1.000
_cell.length_c   1.000
_cell.angle_alpha   90.00
_cell.angle_beta   90.00
_cell.angle_gamma   90.00
#
_symmetry.space_group_name_H-M   'P 1'
#
loop_
_entity.id
_entity.type
_entity.pdbx_description
1 polymer ?
#
loop_
_entity_poly.entity_id
_entity_poly.type
_entity_poly.pdbx_seq_one_letter_code
_entity_poly.pdbx_strand_id
1 'polypeptide(L)' 'EKKKIRSIAPSFKPLLQAEEDVSQFHSKFTHQTPVDSPDDSTLSESANQVFRGFTYIFKKINQWCK' A
#
# COMPACT_ATOMS: atom_id res chain seq x y z
N GLU A 1 -19.00 -24.65 9.86
CA GLU A 1 -19.74 -23.36 9.91
C GLU A 1 -18.96 -22.27 9.18
N LYS A 2 -19.54 -21.63 8.17
CA LYS A 2 -18.94 -20.46 7.53
C LYS A 2 -19.30 -19.23 8.36
N LYS A 3 -18.39 -18.77 9.24
CA LYS A 3 -18.54 -17.47 9.92
C LYS A 3 -18.77 -16.41 8.84
N LYS A 4 -19.93 -15.75 8.88
CA LYS A 4 -20.23 -14.60 8.02
C LYS A 4 -19.12 -13.58 8.20
N ILE A 5 -18.37 -13.33 7.14
CA ILE A 5 -17.17 -12.49 7.14
C ILE A 5 -17.59 -11.09 7.61
N ARG A 6 -17.05 -10.64 8.75
CA ARG A 6 -17.36 -9.39 9.51
C ARG A 6 -18.67 -9.31 10.30
N SER A 7 -19.42 -10.38 10.55
CA SER A 7 -20.65 -10.29 11.39
C SER A 7 -20.39 -10.26 12.90
N ILE A 8 -19.19 -10.62 13.33
CA ILE A 8 -18.77 -10.64 14.73
C ILE A 8 -17.68 -9.59 14.88
N ALA A 9 -17.84 -8.69 15.86
CA ALA A 9 -16.85 -7.67 16.15
C ALA A 9 -15.52 -8.32 16.58
N PRO A 10 -14.37 -7.78 16.17
CA PRO A 10 -13.08 -8.30 16.62
C PRO A 10 -12.94 -8.10 18.14
N SER A 11 -12.26 -9.04 18.81
CA SER A 11 -11.99 -8.98 20.25
C SER A 11 -11.11 -7.79 20.64
N PHE A 12 -10.28 -7.34 19.71
CA PHE A 12 -9.44 -6.16 19.84
C PHE A 12 -9.73 -5.20 18.68
N LYS A 13 -9.98 -3.94 19.02
CA LYS A 13 -10.08 -2.84 18.06
C LYS A 13 -8.90 -1.91 18.32
N PRO A 14 -7.96 -1.77 17.38
CA PRO A 14 -6.90 -0.80 17.55
C PRO A 14 -7.46 0.62 17.58
N LEU A 15 -6.80 1.50 18.34
CA LEU A 15 -7.10 2.92 18.33
C LEU A 15 -6.55 3.54 17.05
N LEU A 16 -7.38 4.33 16.37
CA LEU A 16 -6.99 5.15 15.24
C LEU A 16 -7.32 6.60 15.59
N GLN A 17 -6.32 7.47 15.64
CA GLN A 17 -6.48 8.86 16.05
C GLN A 17 -6.91 9.78 14.89
N ALA A 18 -6.47 9.46 13.66
CA ALA A 18 -6.69 10.22 12.43
C ALA A 18 -6.54 9.31 11.19
N GLU A 19 -6.88 9.80 10.00
CA GLU A 19 -6.73 9.05 8.73
C GLU A 19 -5.25 8.74 8.42
N GLU A 20 -4.35 9.66 8.78
CA GLU A 20 -2.90 9.54 8.57
C GLU A 20 -2.16 9.02 9.81
N ASP A 21 -2.88 8.42 10.77
CA ASP A 21 -2.28 7.90 12.01
C ASP A 21 -1.33 6.74 11.73
N VAL A 22 -0.07 6.93 12.09
CA VAL A 22 1.00 5.94 11.94
C VAL A 22 1.44 5.31 13.27
N SER A 23 0.71 5.51 14.36
CA SER A 23 1.04 5.03 15.71
C SER A 23 1.18 3.51 15.83
N GLN A 24 0.52 2.77 14.93
CA GLN A 24 0.59 1.31 14.87
C GLN A 24 1.77 0.77 14.05
N PHE A 25 2.52 1.65 13.39
CA PHE A 25 3.70 1.29 12.61
C PHE A 25 4.96 1.49 13.44
N HIS A 26 6.05 0.81 13.06
CA HIS A 26 7.30 0.95 13.76
C HIS A 26 7.92 2.34 13.48
N SER A 27 8.22 3.09 14.55
CA SER A 27 8.68 4.49 14.49
C SER A 27 9.94 4.70 13.64
N LYS A 28 10.82 3.69 13.57
CA LYS A 28 12.00 3.68 12.67
C LYS A 28 11.66 4.07 11.22
N PHE A 29 10.52 3.64 10.69
CA PHE A 29 10.15 3.92 9.29
C PHE A 29 9.34 5.22 9.17
N THR A 30 8.50 5.53 10.15
CA THR A 30 7.62 6.72 10.08
C THR A 30 8.37 8.03 10.37
N HIS A 31 9.52 7.96 11.04
CA HIS A 31 10.42 9.11 11.25
C HIS A 31 11.37 9.35 10.08
N GLN A 32 11.51 8.40 9.15
CA GLN A 32 12.31 8.60 7.95
C GLN A 32 11.57 9.51 6.98
N THR A 33 12.31 10.40 6.31
CA THR A 33 11.73 11.20 5.23
C THR A 33 11.31 10.25 4.11
N PRO A 34 10.08 10.36 3.56
CA PRO A 34 9.61 9.52 2.47
C PRO A 34 10.28 9.94 1.16
N VAL A 35 11.56 9.61 1.03
CA VAL A 35 12.38 9.87 -0.15
C VAL A 35 12.70 8.55 -0.83
N ASP A 36 12.58 8.54 -2.15
CA ASP A 36 13.11 7.45 -2.95
C ASP A 36 14.64 7.49 -2.92
N SER A 37 15.27 6.31 -2.98
CA SER A 37 16.71 6.23 -3.15
C SER A 37 17.11 6.86 -4.48
N PRO A 38 18.20 7.65 -4.54
CA PRO A 38 18.75 8.10 -5.81
C PRO A 38 19.14 6.87 -6.64
N ASP A 39 18.79 6.90 -7.93
CA ASP A 39 19.07 5.80 -8.85
C ASP A 39 20.34 6.10 -9.63
N ASP A 40 21.38 5.28 -9.47
CA ASP A 40 22.69 5.45 -10.13
C ASP A 40 22.75 4.72 -11.50
N SER A 41 21.69 4.00 -11.87
CA SER A 41 21.71 3.10 -13.03
C SER A 41 20.53 3.32 -13.99
N THR A 42 20.81 3.34 -15.29
CA THR A 42 19.79 3.26 -16.33
C THR A 42 19.62 1.82 -16.78
N LEU A 43 18.43 1.25 -16.65
CA LEU A 43 18.10 -0.06 -17.23
C LEU A 43 18.16 -0.01 -18.76
N SER A 44 18.72 -1.05 -19.39
CA SER A 44 18.71 -1.17 -20.85
C SER A 44 17.29 -1.43 -21.36
N GLU A 45 17.01 -1.06 -22.62
CA GLU A 45 15.70 -1.27 -23.24
C GLU A 45 15.30 -2.76 -23.27
N SER A 46 16.28 -3.66 -23.38
CA SER A 46 16.04 -5.10 -23.29
C SER A 46 15.62 -5.55 -21.89
N ALA A 47 16.18 -4.96 -20.83
CA ALA A 47 15.79 -5.24 -19.45
C ALA A 47 14.37 -4.71 -19.15
N ASN A 48 13.99 -3.56 -19.71
CA ASN A 48 12.65 -2.99 -19.53
C ASN A 48 11.52 -3.93 -20.03
N GLN A 49 11.81 -4.81 -21.00
CA GLN A 49 10.81 -5.72 -21.56
C GLN A 49 10.25 -6.72 -20.55
N VAL A 50 10.98 -7.03 -19.45
CA VAL A 50 10.49 -7.95 -18.41
C VAL A 50 9.31 -7.39 -17.61
N PHE A 51 9.12 -6.06 -17.63
CA PHE A 51 8.03 -5.39 -16.90
C PHE A 51 6.77 -5.21 -17.76
N ARG A 52 6.73 -5.74 -18.99
CA ARG A 52 5.51 -5.68 -19.83
C ARG A 52 4.36 -6.40 -19.13
N GLY A 53 3.25 -5.69 -18.96
CA GLY A 53 2.06 -6.21 -18.27
C GLY A 53 2.09 -6.11 -16.74
N PHE A 54 3.07 -5.44 -16.15
CA PHE A 54 3.16 -5.24 -14.70
C PHE A 54 2.01 -4.37 -14.13
N THR A 55 1.51 -3.43 -14.92
CA THR A 55 0.47 -2.49 -14.48
C THR A 55 -0.87 -3.19 -14.27
N TYR A 56 -1.41 -3.08 -13.05
CA TYR A 56 -2.75 -3.52 -12.69
C TYR A 56 -3.57 -2.35 -12.14
N ILE A 57 -4.78 -2.15 -12.67
CA ILE A 57 -5.71 -1.13 -12.17
C ILE A 57 -6.94 -1.82 -11.58
N PHE A 58 -7.18 -1.61 -10.28
CA PHE A 58 -8.39 -2.10 -9.65
C PHE A 58 -9.60 -1.26 -10.08
N LYS A 59 -10.66 -1.92 -10.57
CA LYS A 59 -11.82 -1.27 -11.19
C LYS A 59 -12.50 -0.21 -10.31
N LYS A 60 -12.47 -0.34 -8.99
CA LYS A 60 -13.11 0.64 -8.09
C LYS A 60 -12.31 1.93 -7.90
N ILE A 61 -11.00 1.91 -8.14
CA ILE A 61 -10.16 3.12 -8.03
C ILE A 61 -10.58 4.14 -9.10
N ASN A 62 -10.85 3.66 -10.32
CA ASN A 62 -11.34 4.51 -11.42
C ASN A 62 -12.77 5.05 -11.25
N GLN A 63 -13.51 4.57 -10.25
CA GLN A 63 -14.86 5.07 -9.94
C GLN A 63 -14.82 6.27 -8.96
N TRP A 64 -13.74 6.44 -8.20
CA TRP A 64 -13.56 7.57 -7.29
C TRP A 64 -13.06 8.85 -7.99
N CYS A 65 -12.42 8.72 -9.15
CA CYS A 65 -11.95 9.85 -9.95
C CYS A 65 -12.94 10.34 -11.02
N LYS A 66 -14.24 9.98 -10.92
CA LYS A 66 -15.33 10.54 -11.75
C LYS A 66 -16.31 11.27 -10.85
#